data_AF-A0A943QPN0-F1
#
_entry.id   AF-A0A943QPN0-F1
#
_cell.length_a   1.000
_cell.length_b   1.000
_cell.length_c   1.000
_cell.angle_alpha   90.00
_cell.angle_beta   90.00
_cell.angle_gamma   90.00
#
_symmetry.space_group_name_H-M   'P 1'
#
loop_
_entity.id
_entity.type
_entity.pdbx_description
1 polymer ?
#
loop_
_entity_poly.entity_id
_entity_poly.type
_entity_poly.pdbx_seq_one_letter_code
_entity_poly.pdbx_strand_id
1 'polypeptide(L)' 'MLRYNLPYDGMRYIVDKDTKLIHDLDNESSLCYINNISEEKIIMLESEDDVQILCETENYRGCHWCNSRFDTDLTIC' A
#
# COMPACT_ATOMS: atom_id res chain seq x y z
N MET A 1 7.34 2.37 -9.82
CA MET A 1 8.32 3.47 -9.94
C MET A 1 8.29 4.27 -8.66
N LEU A 2 9.44 4.49 -8.01
CA LEU A 2 9.51 5.37 -6.82
C LEU A 2 9.10 6.80 -7.20
N ARG A 3 8.37 7.45 -6.29
CA ARG A 3 7.83 8.80 -6.45
C ARG A 3 8.47 9.70 -5.40
N TYR A 4 8.90 10.89 -5.80
CA TYR A 4 9.67 11.82 -4.95
C TYR A 4 8.99 13.18 -4.73
N ASN A 5 7.85 13.40 -5.37
CA ASN A 5 7.02 14.58 -5.14
C ASN A 5 6.14 14.35 -3.92
N LEU A 6 5.94 15.39 -3.08
CA LEU A 6 4.96 15.33 -2.00
C LEU A 6 3.60 14.84 -2.53
N PRO A 7 2.89 13.95 -1.80
CA PRO A 7 3.21 13.42 -0.45
C PRO A 7 4.20 12.24 -0.44
N TYR A 8 4.72 11.83 -1.59
CA TYR A 8 5.68 10.75 -1.71
C TYR A 8 7.10 11.24 -1.38
N ASP A 9 7.81 10.47 -0.56
CA ASP A 9 9.15 10.80 -0.04
C ASP A 9 10.24 9.85 -0.56
N GLY A 10 9.97 9.11 -1.63
CA GLY A 10 10.88 8.13 -2.22
C GLY A 10 10.84 6.75 -1.56
N MET A 11 9.97 6.54 -0.57
CA MET A 11 9.74 5.20 0.00
C MET A 11 8.97 4.29 -0.96
N ARG A 12 9.03 2.97 -0.71
CA ARG A 12 8.53 1.94 -1.62
C ARG A 12 7.03 1.71 -1.53
N TYR A 13 6.45 1.75 -0.33
CA TYR A 13 5.06 1.38 -0.14
C TYR A 13 4.19 2.59 0.14
N ILE A 14 2.98 2.57 -0.43
CA ILE A 14 1.92 3.56 -0.18
C ILE A 14 0.80 2.87 0.56
N VAL A 15 0.40 3.42 1.69
CA VAL A 15 -0.80 3.03 2.43
C VAL A 15 -1.91 4.01 2.09
N ASP A 16 -3.05 3.48 1.68
CA ASP A 16 -4.31 4.20 1.62
C ASP A 16 -5.08 3.99 2.93
N LYS A 17 -5.22 5.05 3.73
CA LYS A 17 -5.94 4.99 5.01
C LYS A 17 -7.44 4.78 4.84
N ASP A 18 -8.04 5.13 3.71
CA ASP A 18 -9.48 4.97 3.48
C ASP A 18 -9.82 3.52 3.15
N THR A 19 -9.12 2.95 2.17
CA THR A 19 -9.41 1.60 1.67
C THR A 19 -8.70 0.51 2.47
N LYS A 20 -7.77 0.89 3.36
CA LYS A 20 -6.89 -0.03 4.09
C LYS A 20 -6.03 -0.89 3.14
N LEU A 21 -5.76 -0.39 1.94
CA LEU A 21 -4.88 -1.04 0.97
C LEU A 21 -3.45 -0.53 1.08
N ILE A 22 -2.50 -1.46 0.93
CA ILE A 22 -1.07 -1.16 0.85
C ILE A 22 -0.57 -1.51 -0.55
N HIS A 23 -0.04 -0.52 -1.25
CA HIS A 23 0.49 -0.61 -2.59
C HIS A 23 2.02 -0.71 -2.58
N ASP A 24 2.58 -1.50 -3.49
CA ASP A 24 4.02 -1.58 -3.73
C ASP A 24 4.34 -0.76 -4.99
N LEU A 25 5.06 0.34 -4.82
CA LEU A 25 5.42 1.20 -5.95
C LEU A 25 6.37 0.49 -6.91
N ASP A 26 7.23 -0.43 -6.48
CA ASP A 26 8.12 -1.14 -7.40
C ASP A 26 7.34 -1.98 -8.41
N ASN A 27 6.16 -2.46 -8.01
CA ASN A 27 5.27 -3.29 -8.80
C ASN A 27 3.97 -2.55 -9.23
N GLU A 28 4.00 -1.22 -9.27
CA GLU A 28 2.84 -0.40 -9.64
C GLU A 28 2.28 -0.76 -11.03
N SER A 29 0.95 -0.77 -11.12
CA SER A 29 0.18 -0.93 -12.36
C SER A 29 -0.92 0.12 -12.43
N SER A 30 -1.39 0.43 -13.65
CA SER A 30 -2.56 1.30 -13.84
C SER A 30 -3.84 0.76 -13.18
N LEU A 31 -3.90 -0.55 -12.90
CA LEU A 31 -5.02 -1.19 -12.20
C LEU A 31 -5.04 -0.93 -10.69
N CYS A 32 -3.96 -0.37 -10.13
CA CYS A 32 -3.86 -0.06 -8.71
C CYS A 32 -4.61 1.22 -8.32
N TYR A 33 -4.91 2.10 -9.29
CA TYR A 33 -5.56 3.40 -9.07
C TYR A 33 -4.91 4.28 -7.99
N ILE A 34 -3.58 4.18 -7.80
CA ILE A 34 -2.83 4.93 -6.77
C ILE A 34 -3.03 6.45 -6.89
N ASN A 35 -3.17 6.96 -8.12
CA ASN A 35 -3.40 8.38 -8.38
C ASN A 35 -4.78 8.88 -7.91
N ASN A 36 -5.69 7.99 -7.52
CA ASN A 36 -7.00 8.33 -6.99
C ASN A 36 -7.02 8.42 -5.46
N ILE A 37 -5.93 8.04 -4.78
CA ILE A 37 -5.81 8.14 -3.32
C ILE A 37 -5.64 9.61 -2.96
N SER A 38 -6.41 10.09 -1.97
CA SER A 38 -6.25 11.46 -1.49
C SER A 38 -4.87 11.63 -0.83
N GLU A 39 -4.11 12.64 -1.25
CA GLU A 39 -2.73 12.88 -0.77
C GLU A 39 -2.65 13.01 0.75
N GLU A 40 -3.69 13.56 1.40
CA GLU A 40 -3.80 13.71 2.86
C GLU A 40 -4.00 12.38 3.62
N LYS A 41 -4.31 11.30 2.89
CA LYS A 41 -4.59 9.95 3.40
C LYS A 41 -3.52 8.94 3.01
N ILE A 42 -2.44 9.41 2.39
CA ILE A 42 -1.28 8.60 2.06
C ILE A 42 -0.35 8.51 3.27
N ILE A 43 0.06 7.30 3.63
CA ILE A 43 1.21 7.07 4.50
C ILE A 43 2.26 6.32 3.67
N MET A 44 3.50 6.80 3.73
CA MET A 44 4.63 6.16 3.08
C MET A 44 5.28 5.16 4.05
N LEU A 45 5.67 3.98 3.55
CA LEU A 45 6.46 3.01 4.30
C LEU A 45 7.67 2.57 3.47
N GLU A 46 8.79 2.38 4.16
CA GLU A 46 10.04 1.97 3.54
C GLU A 46 10.14 0.45 3.42
N SER A 47 9.79 -0.27 4.49
CA SER A 47 10.12 -1.69 4.64
C SER A 47 8.91 -2.61 4.46
N GLU A 48 9.20 -3.84 4.05
CA GLU A 48 8.22 -4.91 4.00
C GLU A 48 7.74 -5.34 5.40
N ASP A 49 8.61 -5.23 6.42
CA ASP A 49 8.28 -5.55 7.80
C ASP A 49 7.16 -4.63 8.33
N ASP A 50 7.21 -3.33 7.99
CA ASP A 50 6.16 -2.37 8.34
C ASP A 50 4.82 -2.75 7.69
N VAL A 51 4.86 -3.20 6.43
CA VAL A 51 3.67 -3.69 5.71
C VAL A 51 3.08 -4.90 6.41
N GLN A 52 3.92 -5.87 6.79
CA GLN A 52 3.46 -7.07 7.50
C GLN A 52 2.83 -6.72 8.85
N ILE A 53 3.44 -5.83 9.64
CA ILE A 53 2.90 -5.37 10.92
C ILE A 53 1.52 -4.75 10.73
N LEU A 54 1.33 -3.87 9.75
CA LEU A 54 0.03 -3.25 9.49
C LEU A 54 -1.03 -4.27 9.04
N CYS A 55 -0.65 -5.26 8.25
CA CYS A 55 -1.56 -6.33 7.85
C CYS A 55 -1.99 -7.18 9.06
N GLU A 56 -1.08 -7.50 9.97
CA GLU A 56 -1.35 -8.37 11.13
C GLU A 56 -2.05 -7.65 12.29
N THR A 57 -1.80 -6.35 12.48
CA THR A 57 -2.26 -5.60 13.68
C THR A 57 -3.39 -4.64 13.41
N GLU A 58 -3.45 -4.06 12.20
CA GLU A 58 -4.32 -2.92 11.88
C GLU A 58 -5.31 -3.22 10.75
N ASN A 59 -5.42 -4.50 10.38
CA ASN A 59 -6.34 -5.03 9.36
C ASN A 59 -6.19 -4.35 8.00
N TYR A 60 -4.95 -3.99 7.63
CA TYR A 60 -4.61 -3.61 6.27
C TYR A 60 -4.43 -4.85 5.40
N ARG A 61 -4.49 -4.68 4.08
CA ARG A 61 -4.15 -5.73 3.12
C ARG A 61 -3.37 -5.16 1.95
N GLY A 62 -2.60 -6.01 1.30
CA GLY A 62 -1.93 -5.68 0.04
C GLY A 62 -2.93 -5.43 -1.07
N CYS A 63 -2.65 -4.47 -1.93
CA CYS A 63 -3.39 -4.29 -3.17
C CYS A 63 -3.19 -5.52 -4.07
N HIS A 64 -4.29 -6.12 -4.53
CA HIS A 64 -4.30 -7.29 -5.41
C HIS A 64 -3.36 -7.18 -6.63
N TRP A 65 -3.22 -5.97 -7.20
CA TRP A 65 -2.53 -5.78 -8.47
C TRP A 65 -1.02 -5.53 -8.36
N CYS A 66 -0.56 -4.89 -7.29
CA CYS A 66 0.85 -4.55 -7.10
C CYS A 66 1.47 -5.19 -5.86
N ASN A 67 0.66 -5.64 -4.91
CA ASN A 67 1.12 -6.14 -3.61
C ASN A 67 0.37 -7.41 -3.19
N SER A 68 0.14 -8.31 -4.14
CA SER A 68 -0.69 -9.52 -3.97
C SER A 68 -0.17 -10.49 -2.90
N ARG A 69 1.11 -10.42 -2.56
CA ARG A 69 1.69 -11.22 -1.46
C ARG A 69 1.02 -10.93 -0.11
N PHE A 70 0.59 -9.69 0.12
CA PHE A 70 -0.14 -9.30 1.31
C PHE A 70 -1.65 -9.15 1.06
N ASP A 71 -2.12 -9.50 -0.14
CA ASP A 71 -3.55 -9.55 -0.46
C ASP A 71 -4.16 -10.82 0.12
N THR A 72 -4.09 -10.95 1.43
CA THR A 72 -4.84 -11.97 2.15
C THR A 72 -6.28 -11.49 2.18
N ASP A 73 -7.15 -12.14 1.40
CA ASP A 73 -8.56 -12.13 1.73
C ASP A 73 -8.67 -12.56 3.19
N LEU A 74 -9.40 -11.80 3.98
CA LEU A 74 -9.87 -12.19 5.31
C LEU A 74 -10.88 -13.36 5.19
N THR A 75 -10.56 -14.41 4.43
CA THR A 75 -11.15 -15.74 4.59
C THR A 75 -10.37 -16.47 5.67
N ILE A 76 -10.37 -15.88 6.87
CA ILE A 76 -10.30 -16.68 8.09
C ILE A 76 -11.76 -16.96 8.45
N CYS A 77 -12.15 -18.19 8.17
CA CYS A 77 -13.40 -18.83 8.58
C CYS A 77 -13.62 -18.75 10.10
#